data_AF-A0A031G8B6-F1
#
_entry.id   AF-A0A031G8B6-F1
#
_cell.length_a   1.000
_cell.length_b   1.000
_cell.length_c   1.000
_cell.angle_alpha   90.00
_cell.angle_beta   90.00
_cell.angle_gamma   90.00
#
_symmetry.space_group_name_H-M   'P 1'
#
loop_
_entity.id
_entity.type
_entity.pdbx_description
1 polymer ?
#
loop_
_entity_poly.entity_id
_entity_poly.type
_entity_poly.pdbx_seq_one_letter_code
_entity_poly.pdbx_strand_id
1 'polypeptide(L)'
;MVKSKSKNDIVNGSLIAHAKSRSDAVSVKLHKAMATIELELESNDGIYPFNKGRLSMAEVCRRAGIHKITLQGEVHKLTSRVILKEWLETLEEQLVKGSKTVRRKVTCKIDDWKERYTDLARSYNEIYAIEIVSRDAKLEEALLKITQLEEELLMLRVQLSDKAVVLISECRKGTVKTLDQK
;
A
#
# COMPACT_ATOMS: atom_id res chain seq x y z
N MET A 1 -45.03 -12.80 -50.98
CA MET A 1 -45.97 -12.54 -49.87
C MET A 1 -45.21 -12.65 -48.54
N VAL A 2 -44.87 -11.53 -47.93
CA VAL A 2 -44.22 -11.49 -46.61
C VAL A 2 -45.32 -11.68 -45.57
N LYS A 3 -45.36 -12.84 -44.91
CA LYS A 3 -46.28 -13.08 -43.79
C LYS A 3 -45.92 -12.08 -42.67
N SER A 4 -46.75 -11.06 -42.50
CA SER A 4 -46.68 -10.13 -41.37
C SER A 4 -46.85 -10.92 -40.07
N LYS A 5 -45.83 -10.91 -39.21
CA LYS A 5 -45.86 -11.59 -37.90
C LYS A 5 -47.07 -11.11 -37.08
N SER A 6 -47.82 -12.04 -36.53
CA SER A 6 -48.96 -11.74 -35.66
C SER A 6 -48.47 -10.99 -34.42
N LYS A 7 -49.27 -10.06 -33.87
CA LYS A 7 -48.92 -9.31 -32.64
C LYS A 7 -48.53 -10.25 -31.48
N ASN A 8 -49.14 -11.44 -31.42
CA ASN A 8 -48.81 -12.45 -30.41
C ASN A 8 -47.41 -13.06 -30.57
N ASP A 9 -46.91 -13.21 -31.80
CA ASP A 9 -45.56 -13.75 -32.05
C ASP A 9 -44.48 -12.75 -31.62
N ILE A 10 -44.76 -11.45 -31.76
CA ILE A 10 -43.86 -10.37 -31.35
C ILE A 10 -43.80 -10.27 -29.83
N VAL A 11 -44.94 -10.35 -29.15
CA VAL A 11 -45.03 -10.33 -27.68
C VAL A 11 -44.35 -11.56 -27.08
N ASN A 12 -44.59 -12.76 -27.63
CA ASN A 12 -43.92 -13.99 -27.18
C ASN A 12 -42.40 -13.92 -27.38
N GLY A 13 -41.93 -13.38 -28.51
CA GLY A 13 -40.49 -13.17 -28.75
C GLY A 13 -39.85 -12.22 -27.72
N SER A 14 -40.54 -11.12 -27.39
CA SER A 14 -40.08 -10.16 -26.37
C SER A 14 -40.01 -10.77 -24.97
N LEU A 15 -40.99 -11.60 -24.60
CA LEU A 15 -41.02 -12.28 -23.29
C LEU A 15 -39.89 -13.29 -23.16
N ILE A 16 -39.61 -14.06 -24.21
CA ILE A 16 -38.49 -15.02 -24.25
C ILE A 16 -37.15 -14.29 -24.16
N ALA A 17 -36.98 -13.18 -24.88
CA ALA A 17 -35.76 -12.37 -24.83
C ALA A 17 -35.52 -11.80 -23.43
N HIS A 18 -36.58 -11.29 -22.78
CA HIS A 18 -36.48 -10.79 -21.41
C HIS A 18 -36.18 -11.89 -20.39
N ALA A 19 -36.78 -13.08 -20.54
CA ALA A 19 -36.49 -14.24 -19.71
C ALA A 19 -35.01 -14.66 -19.85
N LYS A 20 -34.49 -14.74 -21.08
CA LYS A 20 -33.09 -15.04 -21.35
C LYS A 20 -32.15 -14.00 -20.73
N SER A 21 -32.43 -12.71 -20.95
CA SER A 21 -31.65 -11.61 -20.37
C SER A 21 -31.57 -11.69 -18.83
N ARG A 22 -32.66 -12.06 -18.16
CA ARG A 22 -32.68 -12.26 -16.71
C ARG A 22 -31.81 -13.43 -16.28
N SER A 23 -31.88 -14.56 -16.99
CA SER A 23 -31.02 -15.72 -16.71
C SER A 23 -29.55 -15.40 -16.93
N ASP A 24 -29.21 -14.69 -18.01
CA ASP A 24 -27.84 -14.28 -18.30
C ASP A 24 -27.31 -13.32 -17.22
N ALA A 25 -28.13 -12.37 -16.76
CA ALA A 25 -27.77 -11.46 -15.68
C ALA A 25 -27.47 -12.18 -14.35
N VAL A 26 -28.17 -13.28 -14.06
CA VAL A 26 -27.88 -14.13 -12.89
C VAL A 26 -26.53 -14.81 -13.05
N SER A 27 -26.24 -15.37 -14.22
CA SER A 27 -24.94 -16.02 -14.50
C SER A 27 -23.77 -15.04 -14.39
N VAL A 28 -23.91 -13.81 -14.91
CA VAL A 28 -22.89 -12.76 -14.78
C VAL A 28 -22.60 -12.42 -13.31
N LYS A 29 -23.65 -12.27 -12.49
CA LYS A 29 -23.48 -12.02 -11.05
C LYS A 29 -22.76 -13.15 -10.33
N LEU A 30 -23.07 -14.40 -10.68
CA LEU A 30 -22.42 -15.58 -10.11
C LEU A 30 -20.93 -15.61 -10.47
N HIS A 31 -20.58 -15.41 -11.74
CA HIS A 31 -19.18 -15.39 -12.17
C HIS A 31 -18.39 -14.25 -11.50
N LYS A 32 -19.00 -13.07 -11.37
CA LYS A 32 -18.38 -11.95 -10.64
C LYS A 32 -18.10 -12.31 -9.18
N ALA A 33 -19.05 -12.98 -8.52
CA ALA A 33 -18.88 -13.43 -7.14
C ALA A 33 -17.78 -14.49 -7.03
N MET A 34 -17.72 -15.46 -7.95
CA MET A 34 -16.67 -16.48 -8.01
C MET A 34 -15.28 -15.84 -8.12
N ALA A 35 -15.09 -14.91 -9.06
CA ALA A 35 -13.81 -14.21 -9.23
C ALA A 35 -13.41 -13.38 -8.01
N THR A 36 -14.39 -12.77 -7.33
CA THR A 36 -14.13 -12.03 -6.07
C THR A 36 -13.67 -12.99 -4.97
N ILE A 37 -14.29 -14.16 -4.85
CA ILE A 37 -13.95 -15.18 -3.85
C ILE A 37 -12.54 -15.73 -4.11
N GLU A 38 -12.16 -15.96 -5.37
CA GLU A 38 -10.81 -16.41 -5.72
C GLU A 38 -9.74 -15.41 -5.27
N LEU A 39 -9.94 -14.13 -5.55
CA LEU A 39 -9.02 -13.06 -5.12
C LEU A 39 -8.93 -12.96 -3.58
N GLU A 40 -10.06 -13.12 -2.89
CA GLU A 40 -10.09 -13.17 -1.43
C GLU A 40 -9.35 -14.39 -0.87
N LEU A 41 -9.45 -15.54 -1.52
CA LEU A 41 -8.73 -16.75 -1.13
C LEU A 41 -7.21 -16.58 -1.30
N GLU A 42 -6.78 -16.03 -2.43
CA GLU A 42 -5.37 -15.76 -2.71
C GLU A 42 -4.79 -14.76 -1.68
N SER A 43 -5.52 -13.69 -1.39
CA SER A 43 -5.11 -12.66 -0.42
C SER A 43 -5.01 -13.19 1.02
N ASN A 44 -5.72 -14.28 1.33
CA ASN A 44 -5.82 -14.85 2.68
C ASN A 44 -5.15 -16.24 2.79
N ASP A 45 -4.12 -16.51 1.97
CA ASP A 45 -3.29 -17.72 2.06
C ASP A 45 -4.10 -19.03 1.93
N GLY A 46 -5.16 -18.99 1.12
CA GLY A 46 -6.09 -20.10 0.89
C GLY A 46 -7.12 -20.29 2.00
N ILE A 47 -7.30 -19.32 2.90
CA ILE A 47 -8.32 -19.33 3.96
C ILE A 47 -9.47 -18.42 3.57
N TYR A 48 -10.68 -18.96 3.45
CA TYR A 48 -11.86 -18.13 3.19
C TYR A 48 -12.22 -17.30 4.45
N PRO A 49 -12.32 -15.96 4.37
CA PRO A 49 -12.51 -15.12 5.56
C PRO A 49 -13.93 -15.17 6.12
N PHE A 50 -14.93 -15.50 5.30
CA PHE A 50 -16.34 -15.49 5.70
C PHE A 50 -16.88 -16.88 6.03
N ASN A 51 -18.09 -16.94 6.58
CA ASN A 51 -18.84 -18.18 6.85
C ASN A 51 -18.01 -19.26 7.57
N LYS A 52 -17.22 -18.86 8.58
CA LYS A 52 -16.34 -19.75 9.37
C LYS A 52 -15.36 -20.56 8.50
N GLY A 53 -14.88 -19.98 7.40
CA GLY A 53 -13.95 -20.62 6.48
C GLY A 53 -14.59 -21.65 5.55
N ARG A 54 -15.92 -21.71 5.48
CA ARG A 54 -16.64 -22.66 4.63
C ARG A 54 -17.20 -21.97 3.41
N LEU A 55 -16.79 -22.44 2.24
CA LEU A 55 -17.40 -22.06 0.98
C LEU A 55 -18.47 -23.08 0.60
N SER A 56 -19.66 -22.59 0.24
CA SER A 56 -20.79 -23.43 -0.18
C SER A 56 -21.57 -22.74 -1.28
N MET A 57 -22.39 -23.47 -2.03
CA MET A 57 -23.21 -22.87 -3.09
C MET A 57 -24.15 -21.78 -2.57
N ALA A 58 -24.70 -21.96 -1.36
CA ALA A 58 -25.52 -20.93 -0.71
C ALA A 58 -24.71 -19.68 -0.38
N GLU A 59 -23.44 -19.84 -0.01
CA GLU A 59 -22.53 -18.73 0.25
C GLU A 59 -22.22 -17.95 -1.03
N VAL A 60 -21.91 -18.64 -2.13
CA VAL A 60 -21.68 -17.99 -3.44
C VAL A 60 -22.91 -17.20 -3.88
N CYS A 61 -24.11 -17.78 -3.71
CA CYS A 61 -25.37 -17.09 -3.99
C CYS A 61 -25.55 -15.83 -3.13
N ARG A 62 -25.24 -15.90 -1.83
CA ARG A 62 -25.29 -14.73 -0.93
C ARG A 62 -24.36 -13.62 -1.41
N ARG A 63 -23.13 -13.98 -1.79
CA ARG A 63 -22.11 -13.04 -2.31
C ARG A 63 -22.52 -12.43 -3.65
N ALA A 64 -23.21 -13.19 -4.50
CA ALA A 64 -23.75 -12.71 -5.76
C ALA A 64 -25.06 -11.90 -5.61
N GLY A 65 -25.62 -11.79 -4.41
CA GLY A 65 -26.90 -11.11 -4.16
C GLY A 65 -28.10 -11.84 -4.74
N ILE A 66 -28.03 -13.17 -4.87
CA ILE A 66 -29.06 -14.03 -5.46
C ILE A 66 -29.58 -15.01 -4.40
N HIS A 67 -30.89 -15.28 -4.40
CA HIS A 67 -31.46 -16.27 -3.50
C HIS A 67 -31.15 -17.69 -3.97
N LYS A 68 -30.83 -18.63 -3.07
CA LYS A 68 -30.47 -20.01 -3.41
C LYS A 68 -31.53 -20.76 -4.24
N ILE A 69 -32.81 -20.39 -4.10
CA ILE A 69 -33.93 -20.98 -4.85
C ILE A 69 -33.81 -20.69 -6.35
N THR A 70 -33.19 -19.57 -6.74
CA THR A 70 -32.99 -19.21 -8.16
C THR A 70 -32.21 -20.29 -8.92
N LEU A 71 -31.27 -20.97 -8.26
CA LEU A 71 -30.52 -22.09 -8.84
C LEU A 71 -31.32 -23.40 -8.97
N GLN A 72 -32.49 -23.49 -8.34
CA GLN A 72 -33.38 -24.64 -8.47
C GLN A 72 -34.29 -24.54 -9.70
N GLY A 73 -34.41 -23.34 -10.30
CA GLY A 73 -35.16 -23.13 -11.53
C GLY A 73 -34.57 -23.91 -12.70
N GLU A 74 -35.44 -24.36 -13.61
CA GLU A 74 -35.11 -25.29 -14.69
C GLU A 74 -33.95 -24.81 -15.58
N VAL A 75 -33.89 -23.51 -15.87
CA VAL A 75 -32.82 -22.88 -16.65
C VAL A 75 -31.45 -23.02 -15.97
N HIS A 76 -31.38 -22.78 -14.65
CA HIS A 76 -30.12 -22.76 -13.91
C HIS A 76 -29.73 -24.12 -13.32
N LYS A 77 -30.71 -25.02 -13.17
CA LYS A 77 -30.51 -26.37 -12.63
C LYS A 77 -29.52 -27.19 -13.45
N LEU A 78 -29.56 -27.06 -14.77
CA LEU A 78 -28.69 -27.80 -15.70
C LEU A 78 -27.47 -26.98 -16.18
N THR A 79 -27.43 -25.67 -15.92
CA THR A 79 -26.38 -24.78 -16.40
C THR A 79 -25.54 -24.24 -15.24
N SER A 80 -25.92 -23.09 -14.67
CA SER A 80 -25.15 -22.37 -13.66
C SER A 80 -24.89 -23.20 -12.40
N ARG A 81 -25.83 -24.06 -12.01
CA ARG A 81 -25.67 -24.95 -10.85
C ARG A 81 -24.58 -26.00 -11.06
N VAL A 82 -24.46 -26.55 -12.27
CA VAL A 82 -23.44 -27.55 -12.60
C VAL A 82 -22.07 -26.90 -12.58
N ILE A 83 -21.93 -25.74 -13.23
CA ILE A 83 -20.69 -24.94 -13.24
C ILE A 83 -20.26 -24.58 -11.81
N LEU A 84 -21.19 -24.10 -10.98
CA LEU A 84 -20.91 -23.79 -9.58
C LEU A 84 -20.45 -25.00 -8.78
N LYS A 85 -21.03 -26.18 -9.05
CA LYS A 85 -20.68 -27.42 -8.34
C LYS A 85 -19.26 -27.86 -8.70
N GLU A 86 -18.94 -27.89 -9.99
CA GLU A 86 -17.61 -28.23 -10.49
C GLU A 86 -16.55 -27.26 -9.95
N TRP A 87 -16.81 -25.96 -10.03
CA TRP A 87 -15.91 -24.95 -9.49
C TRP A 87 -15.71 -25.08 -7.97
N LEU A 88 -16.78 -25.35 -7.21
CA LEU A 88 -16.66 -25.60 -5.78
C LEU A 88 -15.81 -26.84 -5.49
N GLU A 89 -15.97 -27.92 -6.24
CA GLU A 89 -15.17 -29.15 -6.10
C GLU A 89 -13.68 -28.87 -6.37
N THR A 90 -13.35 -28.11 -7.42
CA THR A 90 -11.96 -27.72 -7.70
C THR A 90 -11.36 -26.84 -6.60
N LEU A 91 -12.11 -25.84 -6.13
CA LEU A 91 -11.66 -25.00 -5.01
C LEU A 91 -11.56 -25.78 -3.70
N GLU A 92 -12.36 -26.83 -3.55
CA GLU A 92 -12.44 -27.61 -2.34
C GLU A 92 -11.12 -28.35 -2.03
N GLU A 93 -10.33 -28.67 -3.08
CA GLU A 93 -8.99 -29.24 -3.01
C GLU A 93 -7.92 -28.20 -2.63
N GLN A 94 -8.09 -26.97 -3.07
CA GLN A 94 -7.14 -25.86 -2.82
C GLN A 94 -7.36 -25.19 -1.46
N LEU A 95 -8.59 -25.26 -0.93
CA LEU A 95 -8.97 -24.56 0.28
C LEU A 95 -8.28 -25.16 1.52
N VAL A 96 -7.64 -24.31 2.32
CA VAL A 96 -7.10 -24.71 3.61
C VAL A 96 -8.26 -24.96 4.57
N LYS A 97 -8.49 -26.24 4.88
CA LYS A 97 -9.55 -26.67 5.79
C LYS A 97 -9.00 -27.15 7.12
N GLY A 98 -9.92 -27.24 8.08
CA GLY A 98 -9.66 -27.77 9.41
C GLY A 98 -9.30 -26.66 10.39
N SER A 99 -10.07 -26.59 11.47
CA SER A 99 -9.91 -25.55 12.50
C SER A 99 -8.48 -25.47 13.05
N LYS A 100 -7.83 -26.62 13.23
CA LYS A 100 -6.43 -26.67 13.72
C LYS A 100 -5.43 -26.09 12.72
N THR A 101 -5.53 -26.46 11.44
CA THR A 101 -4.64 -25.99 10.38
C THR A 101 -4.81 -24.49 10.13
N VAL A 102 -6.06 -24.04 10.04
CA VAL A 102 -6.40 -22.62 9.88
C VAL A 102 -5.89 -21.82 11.09
N ARG A 103 -6.19 -22.26 12.31
CA ARG A 103 -5.70 -21.60 13.53
C ARG A 103 -4.17 -21.52 13.53
N ARG A 104 -3.47 -22.59 13.20
CA ARG A 104 -2.01 -22.60 13.12
C ARG A 104 -1.50 -21.56 12.11
N LYS A 105 -2.02 -21.53 10.88
CA LYS A 105 -1.61 -20.54 9.87
C LYS A 105 -1.86 -19.11 10.34
N VAL A 106 -3.03 -18.84 10.91
CA VAL A 106 -3.39 -17.51 11.44
C VAL A 106 -2.46 -17.13 12.60
N THR A 107 -2.21 -18.03 13.54
CA THR A 107 -1.30 -17.79 14.67
C THR A 107 0.12 -17.53 14.18
N CYS A 108 0.66 -18.35 13.26
CA CYS A 108 1.98 -18.11 12.68
C CYS A 108 2.08 -16.76 11.99
N LYS A 109 1.03 -16.33 11.27
CA LYS A 109 0.99 -15.00 10.64
C LYS A 109 1.02 -13.89 11.69
N ILE A 110 0.21 -14.01 12.75
CA ILE A 110 0.20 -13.03 13.85
C ILE A 110 1.56 -12.98 14.55
N ASP A 111 2.19 -14.12 14.78
CA ASP A 111 3.51 -14.21 15.42
C ASP A 111 4.59 -13.54 14.55
N ASP A 112 4.60 -13.78 13.24
CA ASP A 112 5.49 -13.09 12.27
C ASP A 112 5.27 -11.57 12.26
N TRP A 113 4.02 -11.11 12.24
CA TRP A 113 3.72 -9.67 12.35
C TRP A 113 4.19 -9.08 13.67
N LYS A 114 4.03 -9.81 14.77
CA LYS A 114 4.48 -9.39 16.10
C LYS A 114 6.00 -9.29 16.14
N GLU A 115 6.71 -10.28 15.61
CA GLU A 115 8.17 -10.28 15.52
C GLU A 115 8.68 -9.07 14.73
N ARG A 116 8.18 -8.86 13.51
CA ARG A 116 8.52 -7.69 12.69
C ARG A 116 8.24 -6.37 13.38
N TYR A 117 7.11 -6.27 14.08
CA TYR A 117 6.77 -5.06 14.84
C TYR A 117 7.73 -4.84 16.01
N THR A 118 8.08 -5.90 16.75
CA THR A 118 9.04 -5.80 17.85
C THR A 118 10.44 -5.45 17.38
N ASP A 119 10.87 -5.95 16.23
CA ASP A 119 12.16 -5.62 15.63
C ASP A 119 12.18 -4.16 15.15
N LEU A 120 11.10 -3.70 14.53
CA LEU A 120 10.94 -2.30 14.16
C LEU A 120 11.01 -1.40 15.41
N ALA A 121 10.25 -1.72 16.45
CA ALA A 121 10.26 -0.97 17.71
C ALA A 121 11.65 -0.97 18.36
N ARG A 122 12.38 -2.10 18.33
CA ARG A 122 13.76 -2.20 18.82
C ARG A 122 14.68 -1.27 18.04
N SER A 123 14.64 -1.32 16.70
CA SER A 123 15.46 -0.46 15.85
C SER A 123 15.21 1.03 16.10
N TYR A 124 13.95 1.42 16.28
CA TYR A 124 13.61 2.78 16.66
C TYR A 124 14.18 3.14 18.03
N ASN A 125 13.96 2.30 19.05
CA ASN A 125 14.47 2.59 20.40
C ASN A 125 16.00 2.74 20.43
N GLU A 126 16.72 1.91 19.67
CA GLU A 126 18.18 2.00 19.54
C GLU A 126 18.62 3.30 18.87
N ILE A 127 17.96 3.70 17.76
CA ILE A 127 18.20 4.98 17.08
C ILE A 127 17.96 6.16 18.02
N TYR A 128 16.81 6.19 18.70
CA TYR A 128 16.46 7.28 19.61
C TYR A 128 17.41 7.35 20.82
N ALA A 129 17.82 6.20 21.37
CA ALA A 129 18.67 6.17 22.56
C ALA A 129 20.13 6.57 22.27
N ILE A 130 20.67 6.22 21.10
CA ILE A 130 22.09 6.41 20.80
C ILE A 130 22.31 7.62 19.87
N GLU A 131 21.60 7.66 18.73
CA GLU A 131 21.91 8.64 17.68
C GLU A 131 21.48 10.04 18.07
N ILE A 132 20.31 10.20 18.69
CA ILE A 132 19.82 11.51 19.12
C ILE A 132 20.69 12.07 20.22
N VAL A 133 21.02 11.28 21.24
CA VAL A 133 21.91 11.71 22.32
C VAL A 133 23.29 12.10 21.78
N SER A 134 23.86 11.30 20.88
CA SER A 134 25.14 11.64 20.25
C SER A 134 25.07 12.91 19.39
N ARG A 135 23.98 13.08 18.63
CA ARG A 135 23.75 14.27 17.80
C ARG A 135 23.62 15.50 18.68
N ASP A 136 22.86 15.43 19.76
CA ASP A 136 22.61 16.55 20.65
C ASP A 136 23.90 16.97 21.37
N ALA A 137 24.73 16.01 21.79
CA ALA A 137 26.06 16.30 22.34
C ALA A 137 26.99 17.00 21.33
N LYS A 138 26.99 16.56 20.06
CA LYS A 138 27.76 17.22 18.99
C LYS A 138 27.24 18.63 18.70
N LEU A 139 25.92 18.83 18.78
CA LEU A 139 25.29 20.14 18.64
C LEU A 139 25.74 21.08 19.75
N GLU A 140 25.75 20.61 20.99
CA GLU A 140 26.21 21.37 22.15
C GLU A 140 27.69 21.74 22.03
N GLU A 141 28.55 20.80 21.62
CA GLU A 141 29.98 21.07 21.36
C GLU A 141 30.18 22.11 20.26
N ALA A 142 29.45 22.01 19.15
CA ALA A 142 29.52 22.97 18.06
C ALA A 142 29.06 24.37 18.49
N LEU A 143 28.00 24.46 19.30
CA LEU A 143 27.51 25.73 19.84
C LEU A 143 28.55 26.38 20.77
N LEU A 144 29.17 25.61 21.67
CA LEU A 144 30.27 26.09 22.51
C LEU A 144 31.46 26.60 21.67
N LYS A 145 31.75 25.94 20.55
CA LYS A 145 32.84 26.39 19.68
C LYS A 145 32.51 27.70 18.96
N ILE A 146 31.27 27.87 18.52
CA ILE A 146 30.79 29.12 17.92
C ILE A 146 30.93 30.26 18.93
N THR A 147 30.47 30.09 20.16
CA THR A 147 30.55 31.15 21.19
C THR A 147 32.01 31.53 21.48
N GLN A 148 32.91 30.55 21.60
CA GLN A 148 34.34 30.82 21.77
C GLN A 148 34.94 31.62 20.61
N LEU A 149 34.64 31.22 19.37
CA LEU A 149 35.14 31.91 18.18
C LEU A 149 34.56 33.32 18.05
N GLU A 150 33.29 33.53 18.45
CA GLU A 150 32.67 34.85 18.49
C GLU A 150 33.34 35.76 19.53
N GLU A 151 33.66 35.23 20.71
CA GLU A 151 34.42 35.95 21.75
C GLU A 151 35.83 36.31 21.25
N GLU A 152 36.55 35.36 20.63
CA GLU A 152 37.86 35.60 20.04
C GLU A 152 37.81 36.68 18.95
N LEU A 153 36.81 36.62 18.04
CA LEU A 153 36.61 37.62 17.01
C LEU A 153 36.32 39.01 17.60
N LEU A 154 35.52 39.07 18.68
CA LEU A 154 35.21 40.32 19.37
C LEU A 154 36.48 40.92 19.99
N MET A 155 37.29 40.11 20.67
CA MET A 155 38.57 40.53 21.24
C MET A 155 39.54 41.03 20.17
N LEU A 156 39.68 40.31 19.06
CA LEU A 156 40.54 40.71 17.95
C LEU A 156 40.06 42.02 17.29
N ARG A 157 38.75 42.21 17.14
CA ARG A 157 38.18 43.47 16.64
C ARG A 157 38.51 44.65 17.55
N VAL A 158 38.40 44.49 18.87
CA VAL A 158 38.78 45.52 19.85
C VAL A 158 40.28 45.84 19.76
N GLN A 159 41.14 44.82 19.69
CA GLN A 159 42.59 45.02 19.55
C GLN A 159 42.97 45.76 18.26
N LEU A 160 42.27 45.50 17.15
CA LEU A 160 42.48 46.18 15.87
C LEU A 160 41.90 47.60 15.86
N SER A 161 40.82 47.88 16.58
CA SER A 161 40.32 49.26 16.74
C SER A 161 41.22 50.09 17.64
N ASP A 162 41.78 49.51 18.71
CA ASP A 162 42.71 50.19 19.62
C ASP A 162 44.07 50.46 18.94
N LYS A 163 44.53 49.52 18.12
CA LYS A 163 45.69 49.73 17.24
C LYS A 163 45.23 50.42 15.97
N ALA A 164 44.92 51.71 16.10
CA ALA A 164 44.49 52.61 15.03
C ALA A 164 45.09 52.24 13.67
N VAL A 165 44.20 51.94 12.71
CA VAL A 165 44.51 51.69 11.30
C VAL A 165 45.32 52.88 10.76
N VAL A 166 46.62 52.69 10.63
CA VAL A 166 47.49 53.64 9.92
C VAL A 166 47.10 53.57 8.45
N LEU A 167 46.43 54.62 7.97
CA LEU A 167 46.21 54.86 6.55
C LEU A 167 47.57 54.85 5.86
N ILE A 168 47.85 53.79 5.09
CA ILE A 168 48.96 53.75 4.13
C ILE A 168 48.55 54.58 2.91
N SER A 169 48.32 55.87 3.13
CA SER A 169 48.25 56.86 2.07
C SER A 169 49.36 57.86 2.32
N GLU A 170 50.29 57.90 1.37
CA GLU A 170 51.26 58.99 1.14
C GLU A 170 52.52 59.02 2.01
N CYS A 171 53.59 58.35 1.53
CA CYS A 171 54.88 59.03 1.30
C CYS A 171 55.85 58.13 0.52
N ARG A 172 55.55 57.80 -0.76
CA ARG A 172 56.56 57.24 -1.67
C ARG A 172 57.41 58.38 -2.21
N LYS A 173 58.32 58.93 -1.39
CA LYS A 173 59.35 59.85 -1.89
C LYS A 173 60.29 59.04 -2.78
N GLY A 174 60.15 59.27 -4.10
CA GLY A 174 61.06 58.74 -5.09
C GLY A 174 62.46 59.27 -4.88
N THR A 175 63.42 58.39 -4.63
CA THR A 175 64.84 58.68 -4.82
C THR A 175 65.20 58.33 -6.25
N VAL A 176 65.27 59.37 -7.08
CA VAL A 176 65.88 59.33 -8.41
C VAL A 176 67.37 59.02 -8.22
N LYS A 177 67.81 57.85 -8.69
CA LYS A 177 69.24 57.56 -8.86
C LYS A 177 69.68 58.16 -10.19
N THR A 178 70.51 59.20 -10.11
CA THR A 178 71.35 59.67 -11.23
C THR A 178 72.33 58.57 -11.59
N LEU A 179 72.17 57.99 -12.78
CA LEU A 179 73.20 57.18 -13.43
C LEU A 179 74.22 58.13 -14.05
N ASP A 180 75.47 57.98 -13.60
CA ASP A 180 76.64 58.61 -14.18
C ASP A 180 77.45 57.49 -14.85
N GLN A 181 77.47 57.45 -16.19
CA GLN A 181 78.42 56.67 -16.98
C GLN A 181 78.73 57.43 -18.27
N LYS A 182 79.98 57.92 -18.35
CA LYS A 182 80.85 58.20 -19.52
C LYS A 182 80.23 58.82 -20.77
#